data_AF-A0A4P5WNT3-F1
#
_entry.id   AF-A0A4P5WNT3-F1
#
_cell.length_a   1.000
_cell.length_b   1.000
_cell.length_c   1.000
_cell.angle_alpha   90.00
_cell.angle_beta   90.00
_cell.angle_gamma   90.00
#
_symmetry.space_group_name_H-M   'P 1'
#
loop_
_entity.id
_entity.type
_entity.pdbx_description
1 polymer ?
#
loop_
_entity_poly.entity_id
_entity_poly.type
_entity_poly.pdbx_seq_one_letter_code
_entity_poly.pdbx_strand_id
1 'polypeptide(L)'
;MTISMTDYFRDRKSDRKKETRYINVINKDNCTSCNSCANVCPVDCIYEVVSPVPSESYHQIDTSRCIGCQMCYRSPNDSSEFYQLTICPWNAIDMLHNPNSKPDDVSVLTPYYRGTTPDMPWPKLEEYGYQLFLDGEVFLPATEKALHRVFQLFQEQSWMYSEEDNVQIVQTEVEEGEGFVRYRATEEGRELLDCMYRGWKRIFMD
;
A
#
# COMPACT_ATOMS: atom_id res chain seq x y z
N MET A 1 23.88 4.97 -3.77
CA MET A 1 23.93 3.70 -3.01
C MET A 1 22.49 3.24 -2.87
N THR A 2 22.19 2.02 -3.26
CA THR A 2 20.83 1.48 -3.19
C THR A 2 20.46 1.16 -1.77
N ILE A 3 19.22 1.48 -1.39
CA ILE A 3 18.67 1.11 -0.08
C ILE A 3 17.98 -0.24 -0.27
N SER A 4 18.47 -1.28 0.40
CA SER A 4 17.80 -2.58 0.41
C SER A 4 16.43 -2.45 1.10
N MET A 5 15.48 -3.32 0.77
CA MET A 5 14.18 -3.37 1.47
C MET A 5 14.37 -3.42 3.00
N THR A 6 15.26 -4.27 3.49
CA THR A 6 15.53 -4.43 4.92
C THR A 6 16.08 -3.15 5.56
N ASP A 7 17.01 -2.47 4.90
CA ASP A 7 17.56 -1.21 5.43
C ASP A 7 16.57 -0.06 5.31
N TYR A 8 15.75 -0.04 4.26
CA TYR A 8 14.70 0.96 4.07
C TYR A 8 13.72 0.94 5.22
N PHE A 9 13.22 -0.24 5.59
CA PHE A 9 12.24 -0.39 6.67
C PHE A 9 12.84 -0.22 8.07
N ARG A 10 14.16 -0.37 8.24
CA ARG A 10 14.84 -0.08 9.51
C ARG A 10 14.76 1.40 9.89
N ASP A 11 15.01 2.29 8.93
CA ASP A 11 15.07 3.75 9.16
C ASP A 11 14.00 4.52 8.36
N ARG A 12 12.85 3.87 8.11
CA ARG A 12 11.75 4.43 7.32
C ARG A 12 11.20 5.69 8.01
N LYS A 13 11.25 6.83 7.31
CA LYS A 13 10.63 8.08 7.74
C LYS A 13 9.10 7.99 7.67
N SER A 14 8.40 8.89 8.35
CA SER A 14 6.94 8.92 8.34
C SER A 14 6.35 9.24 6.96
N ASP A 15 5.12 8.80 6.74
CA ASP A 15 4.32 9.05 5.54
C ASP A 15 4.14 10.55 5.29
N ARG A 16 3.82 10.90 4.04
CA ARG A 16 3.46 12.29 3.70
C ARG A 16 2.15 12.69 4.39
N LYS A 17 2.02 13.98 4.70
CA LYS A 17 0.79 14.52 5.32
C LYS A 17 -0.37 14.73 4.35
N LYS A 18 -0.09 14.87 3.05
CA LYS A 18 -1.09 15.22 2.03
C LYS A 18 -0.90 14.38 0.78
N GLU A 19 -2.00 13.87 0.26
CA GLU A 19 -2.02 13.14 -1.01
C GLU A 19 -1.59 14.02 -2.19
N THR A 20 -0.73 13.43 -3.03
CA THR A 20 -0.24 14.05 -4.26
C THR A 20 -1.24 13.86 -5.38
N ARG A 21 -1.17 14.68 -6.44
CA ARG A 21 -2.00 14.46 -7.64
C ARG A 21 -1.55 13.25 -8.46
N TYR A 22 -0.26 12.91 -8.39
CA TYR A 22 0.35 11.83 -9.14
C TYR A 22 1.18 10.93 -8.24
N ILE A 23 1.21 9.65 -8.55
CA ILE A 23 2.09 8.65 -7.94
C ILE A 23 2.89 7.96 -9.04
N ASN A 24 4.08 7.48 -8.68
CA ASN A 24 4.89 6.66 -9.58
C ASN A 24 4.81 5.21 -9.13
N VAL A 25 4.70 4.32 -10.11
CA VAL A 25 4.68 2.87 -9.92
C VAL A 25 5.76 2.24 -10.77
N ILE A 26 6.30 1.12 -10.29
CA ILE A 26 7.31 0.35 -11.01
C ILE A 26 6.68 -0.96 -11.48
N ASN A 27 6.75 -1.20 -12.78
CA ASN A 27 6.46 -2.52 -13.35
C ASN A 27 7.62 -3.46 -13.01
N LYS A 28 7.35 -4.43 -12.15
CA LYS A 28 8.32 -5.40 -11.62
C LYS A 28 8.93 -6.25 -12.74
N ASP A 29 8.14 -6.60 -13.76
CA ASP A 29 8.58 -7.47 -14.87
C ASP A 29 9.58 -6.78 -15.81
N ASN A 30 9.57 -5.44 -15.84
CA ASN A 30 10.49 -4.65 -16.67
C ASN A 30 11.68 -4.10 -15.87
N CYS A 31 11.65 -4.18 -14.54
CA CYS A 31 12.67 -3.58 -13.69
C CYS A 31 13.85 -4.53 -13.49
N THR A 32 15.07 -4.06 -13.73
CA THR A 32 16.30 -4.89 -13.56
C THR A 32 17.14 -4.47 -12.35
N SER A 33 16.57 -3.69 -11.43
CA SER A 33 17.30 -3.08 -10.31
C SER A 33 18.56 -2.25 -10.70
N CYS A 34 18.50 -1.46 -11.77
CA CYS A 34 19.65 -0.65 -12.23
C CYS A 34 19.98 0.60 -11.37
N ASN A 35 19.12 0.97 -10.42
CA ASN A 35 19.27 2.07 -9.46
C ASN A 35 19.17 3.50 -10.02
N SER A 36 18.93 3.68 -11.33
CA SER A 36 18.80 5.02 -11.92
C SER A 36 17.69 5.86 -11.27
N CYS A 37 16.54 5.26 -10.99
CA CYS A 37 15.42 5.94 -10.33
C CYS A 37 15.67 6.25 -8.85
N ALA A 38 16.26 5.31 -8.12
CA ALA A 38 16.54 5.48 -6.69
C ALA A 38 17.52 6.63 -6.44
N ASN A 39 18.56 6.76 -7.26
CA ASN A 39 19.57 7.81 -7.11
C ASN A 39 19.05 9.25 -7.34
N VAL A 40 17.91 9.42 -8.01
CA VAL A 40 17.31 10.73 -8.28
C VAL A 40 16.13 11.05 -7.38
N CYS A 41 15.70 10.13 -6.52
CA CYS A 41 14.53 10.34 -5.68
C CYS A 41 14.84 11.35 -4.56
N PRO A 42 14.21 12.52 -4.49
CA PRO A 42 14.55 13.56 -3.51
C PRO A 42 14.11 13.24 -2.07
N VAL A 43 13.30 12.18 -1.89
CA VAL A 43 12.76 11.76 -0.59
C VAL A 43 13.16 10.33 -0.22
N ASP A 44 14.06 9.72 -1.00
CA ASP A 44 14.60 8.37 -0.78
C ASP A 44 13.52 7.31 -0.50
N CYS A 45 12.42 7.33 -1.27
CA CYS A 45 11.28 6.42 -1.10
C CYS A 45 11.28 5.23 -2.08
N ILE A 46 12.44 4.91 -2.67
CA ILE A 46 12.58 3.80 -3.63
C ILE A 46 13.61 2.84 -3.05
N TYR A 47 13.22 1.57 -2.87
CA TYR A 47 14.05 0.53 -2.29
C TYR A 47 14.12 -0.68 -3.20
N GLU A 48 15.19 -1.46 -3.06
CA GLU A 48 15.42 -2.68 -3.84
C GLU A 48 14.86 -3.90 -3.13
N VAL A 49 14.07 -4.69 -3.86
CA VAL A 49 13.62 -6.02 -3.49
C VAL A 49 14.52 -7.03 -4.19
N VAL A 50 15.37 -7.69 -3.41
CA VAL A 50 16.36 -8.65 -3.93
C VAL A 50 15.70 -9.99 -4.16
N SER A 51 15.79 -10.51 -5.39
CA SER A 51 15.42 -11.88 -5.71
C SER A 51 16.65 -12.79 -5.61
N PRO A 52 16.51 -14.03 -5.09
CA PRO A 52 17.58 -15.04 -5.17
C PRO A 52 17.87 -15.48 -6.61
N VAL A 53 16.95 -15.21 -7.55
CA VAL A 53 17.12 -15.52 -8.97
C VAL A 53 17.81 -14.34 -9.67
N PRO A 54 18.89 -14.58 -10.44
CA PRO A 54 19.58 -13.52 -11.17
C PRO A 54 18.62 -12.76 -12.10
N SER A 55 18.73 -11.43 -12.11
CA SER A 55 17.93 -10.50 -12.94
C SER A 55 16.46 -10.36 -12.58
N GLU A 56 15.99 -10.99 -11.50
CA GLU A 56 14.61 -10.82 -10.99
C GLU A 56 14.53 -9.83 -9.81
N SER A 57 15.63 -9.17 -9.47
CA SER A 57 15.61 -8.09 -8.49
C SER A 57 15.00 -6.84 -9.10
N TYR A 58 14.15 -6.15 -8.34
CA TYR A 58 13.42 -4.98 -8.82
C TYR A 58 13.37 -3.88 -7.75
N HIS A 59 13.04 -2.66 -8.19
CA HIS A 59 12.75 -1.56 -7.29
C HIS A 59 11.26 -1.47 -6.99
N GLN A 60 10.93 -1.12 -5.75
CA GLN A 60 9.59 -0.74 -5.34
C GLN A 60 9.60 0.70 -4.81
N ILE A 61 8.50 1.42 -5.05
CA ILE A 61 8.30 2.78 -4.56
C ILE A 61 7.35 2.70 -3.38
N ASP A 62 7.75 3.24 -2.23
CA ASP A 62 6.84 3.50 -1.11
C ASP A 62 5.89 4.63 -1.54
N THR A 63 4.66 4.23 -1.85
CA THR A 63 3.63 5.12 -2.39
C THR A 63 2.98 5.98 -1.33
N SER A 64 3.23 5.79 -0.04
CA SER A 64 2.84 6.73 1.03
C SER A 64 3.86 7.88 1.19
N ARG A 65 5.10 7.68 0.74
CA ARG A 65 6.18 8.68 0.82
C ARG A 65 6.49 9.36 -0.50
N CYS A 66 6.12 8.77 -1.63
CA CYS A 66 6.26 9.39 -2.93
C CYS A 66 5.60 10.78 -2.96
N ILE A 67 6.32 11.79 -3.45
CA ILE A 67 5.81 13.17 -3.56
C ILE A 67 5.31 13.52 -4.98
N GLY A 68 5.31 12.55 -5.92
CA GLY A 68 4.85 12.78 -7.28
C GLY A 68 5.70 13.78 -8.09
N CYS A 69 6.99 13.94 -7.75
CA CYS A 69 7.89 14.94 -8.34
C CYS A 69 8.33 14.65 -9.79
N GLN A 70 7.98 13.49 -10.34
CA GLN A 70 8.31 13.03 -11.71
C GLN A 70 9.78 12.78 -12.01
N MET A 71 10.71 13.09 -11.10
CA MET A 71 12.15 12.96 -11.34
C MET A 71 12.59 11.55 -11.70
N CYS A 72 12.03 10.50 -11.09
CA CYS A 72 12.38 9.11 -11.43
C CYS A 72 11.75 8.62 -12.75
N TYR A 73 10.81 9.37 -13.32
CA TYR A 73 10.14 9.03 -14.57
C TYR A 73 10.83 9.73 -15.76
N ARG A 74 11.04 11.06 -15.66
CA ARG A 74 11.58 11.90 -16.75
C ARG A 74 12.61 12.88 -16.19
N SER A 75 13.66 13.17 -16.97
CA SER A 75 14.48 14.37 -16.77
C SER A 75 13.87 15.54 -17.55
N PRO A 76 13.25 16.54 -16.88
CA PRO A 76 12.64 17.66 -17.58
C PRO A 76 13.70 18.56 -18.25
N ASN A 77 14.84 18.75 -17.59
CA ASN A 77 15.90 19.66 -18.04
C ASN A 77 16.62 19.17 -19.31
N ASP A 78 16.66 17.85 -19.51
CA ASP A 78 17.39 17.21 -20.62
C ASP A 78 16.45 16.73 -21.75
N SER A 79 15.15 16.98 -21.61
CA SER A 79 14.16 16.67 -22.64
C SER A 79 14.00 17.84 -23.63
N SER A 80 13.68 17.53 -24.88
CA SER A 80 13.38 18.53 -25.93
C SER A 80 11.97 18.33 -26.51
N GLU A 81 11.62 19.10 -27.54
CA GLU A 81 10.40 18.88 -28.33
C GLU A 81 10.46 17.60 -29.19
N PHE A 82 11.66 17.13 -29.53
CA PHE A 82 11.85 15.98 -30.41
C PHE A 82 12.01 14.66 -29.66
N TYR A 83 12.46 14.71 -28.40
CA TYR A 83 12.68 13.51 -27.59
C TYR A 83 12.46 13.79 -26.11
N GLN A 84 11.99 12.74 -25.41
CA GLN A 84 11.84 12.73 -23.97
C GLN A 84 12.93 11.84 -23.36
N LEU A 85 13.77 12.43 -22.50
CA LEU A 85 14.76 11.64 -21.76
C LEU A 85 14.11 11.07 -20.50
N THR A 86 13.94 9.74 -20.47
CA THR A 86 13.46 9.01 -19.29
C THR A 86 14.63 8.66 -18.38
N ILE A 87 14.39 8.64 -17.07
CA ILE A 87 15.42 8.22 -16.10
C ILE A 87 15.55 6.69 -16.06
N CYS A 88 14.43 5.98 -16.21
CA CYS A 88 14.45 4.53 -16.30
C CYS A 88 14.87 4.10 -17.71
N PRO A 89 16.01 3.39 -17.88
CA PRO A 89 16.43 2.90 -19.20
C PRO A 89 15.55 1.75 -19.70
N TRP A 90 14.81 1.08 -18.80
CA TRP A 90 13.95 -0.06 -19.11
C TRP A 90 12.49 0.31 -19.33
N ASN A 91 12.16 1.60 -19.26
CA ASN A 91 10.77 2.07 -19.30
C ASN A 91 9.86 1.31 -18.31
N ALA A 92 10.38 1.05 -17.10
CA ALA A 92 9.71 0.26 -16.07
C ALA A 92 8.93 1.14 -15.07
N ILE A 93 8.89 2.46 -15.27
CA ILE A 93 8.25 3.40 -14.34
C ILE A 93 7.16 4.14 -15.08
N ASP A 94 5.96 4.11 -14.49
CA ASP A 94 4.81 4.87 -14.96
C ASP A 94 4.37 5.89 -13.92
N MET A 95 3.90 7.03 -14.42
CA MET A 95 3.27 8.07 -13.60
C MET A 95 1.76 7.99 -13.77
N LEU A 96 1.06 7.69 -12.68
CA LEU A 96 -0.40 7.57 -12.64
C LEU A 96 -1.03 8.75 -11.92
N HIS A 97 -2.26 9.11 -12.30
CA HIS A 97 -3.06 10.01 -11.48
C HIS A 97 -3.37 9.32 -10.16
N ASN A 98 -3.06 9.96 -9.04
CA ASN A 98 -3.26 9.38 -7.72
C ASN A 98 -4.76 9.27 -7.42
N PRO A 99 -5.32 8.05 -7.32
CA PRO A 99 -6.73 7.90 -7.02
C PRO A 99 -7.06 8.30 -5.58
N ASN A 100 -6.08 8.35 -4.67
CA ASN A 100 -6.28 8.74 -3.28
C ASN A 100 -6.42 10.26 -3.08
N SER A 101 -6.14 11.06 -4.12
CA SER A 101 -6.20 12.53 -4.04
C SER A 101 -7.61 13.08 -3.78
N LYS A 102 -8.65 12.29 -4.05
CA LYS A 102 -10.06 12.63 -3.81
C LYS A 102 -10.76 11.40 -3.22
N PRO A 103 -10.67 11.17 -1.91
CA PRO A 103 -11.46 10.12 -1.26
C PRO A 103 -12.95 10.44 -1.38
N ASP A 104 -13.77 9.40 -1.38
CA ASP A 104 -15.23 9.56 -1.29
C ASP A 104 -15.62 10.10 0.10
N ASP A 105 -16.73 10.84 0.18
CA ASP A 105 -17.20 11.45 1.44
C ASP A 105 -17.64 10.40 2.48
N VAL A 106 -18.07 9.22 2.00
CA VAL A 106 -18.56 8.11 2.80
C VAL A 106 -17.70 6.88 2.54
N SER A 107 -17.36 6.16 3.60
CA SER A 107 -16.59 4.94 3.46
C SER A 107 -17.37 3.82 2.80
N VAL A 108 -16.69 3.08 1.93
CA VAL A 108 -17.16 1.81 1.35
C VAL A 108 -17.56 0.79 2.42
N LEU A 109 -16.93 0.85 3.60
CA LEU A 109 -17.15 -0.08 4.68
C LEU A 109 -18.39 0.28 5.54
N THR A 110 -18.87 1.52 5.46
CA THR A 110 -19.99 2.00 6.30
C THR A 110 -21.27 1.16 6.17
N PRO A 111 -21.74 0.76 4.97
CA PRO A 111 -22.96 -0.05 4.85
C PRO A 111 -22.87 -1.43 5.51
N TYR A 112 -21.65 -1.93 5.69
CA TYR A 112 -21.40 -3.28 6.21
C TYR A 112 -21.08 -3.28 7.71
N TYR A 113 -20.91 -2.13 8.34
CA TYR A 113 -20.61 -2.06 9.76
C TYR A 113 -21.90 -1.92 10.59
N ARG A 114 -22.14 -2.88 11.49
CA ARG A 114 -23.28 -2.91 12.42
C ARG A 114 -22.87 -2.72 13.89
N GLY A 115 -21.60 -2.40 14.15
CA GLY A 115 -21.10 -2.19 15.50
C GLY A 115 -21.51 -0.85 16.11
N THR A 116 -21.09 -0.63 17.35
CA THR A 116 -21.48 0.56 18.15
C THR A 116 -20.32 1.52 18.38
N THR A 117 -19.16 1.27 17.80
CA THR A 117 -17.95 2.07 18.02
C THR A 117 -18.13 3.48 17.46
N PRO A 118 -18.04 4.52 18.30
CA PRO A 118 -18.07 5.91 17.84
C PRO A 118 -16.76 6.27 17.13
N ASP A 119 -16.83 7.23 16.20
CA ASP A 119 -15.66 7.83 15.52
C ASP A 119 -14.71 6.79 14.87
N MET A 120 -15.27 5.96 13.99
CA MET A 120 -14.54 4.93 13.28
C MET A 120 -13.37 5.48 12.44
N PRO A 121 -12.17 4.87 12.48
CA PRO A 121 -11.01 5.28 11.70
C PRO A 121 -11.12 4.79 10.24
N TRP A 122 -12.17 5.19 9.53
CA TRP A 122 -12.50 4.73 8.18
C TRP A 122 -11.32 4.75 7.20
N PRO A 123 -10.50 5.81 7.10
CA PRO A 123 -9.41 5.83 6.11
C PRO A 123 -8.39 4.71 6.32
N LYS A 124 -8.09 4.35 7.57
CA LYS A 124 -7.17 3.26 7.89
C LYS A 124 -7.82 1.89 7.75
N LEU A 125 -9.11 1.76 8.06
CA LEU A 125 -9.85 0.54 7.77
C LEU A 125 -9.92 0.26 6.26
N GLU A 126 -10.12 1.28 5.43
CA GLU A 126 -10.10 1.11 3.98
C GLU A 126 -8.73 0.71 3.44
N GLU A 127 -7.65 1.29 3.99
CA GLU A 127 -6.28 0.96 3.62
C GLU A 127 -5.93 -0.50 3.95
N TYR A 128 -6.10 -0.91 5.20
CA TYR A 128 -5.78 -2.27 5.64
C TYR A 128 -6.79 -3.31 5.17
N GLY A 129 -8.06 -2.95 5.03
CA GLY A 129 -9.07 -3.80 4.42
C GLY A 129 -8.75 -4.06 2.95
N TYR A 130 -8.21 -3.09 2.23
CA TYR A 130 -7.76 -3.30 0.85
C TYR A 130 -6.53 -4.23 0.77
N GLN A 131 -5.57 -4.12 1.68
CA GLN A 131 -4.45 -5.08 1.77
C GLN A 131 -4.96 -6.50 2.09
N LEU A 132 -5.92 -6.65 3.02
CA LEU A 132 -6.60 -7.92 3.29
C LEU A 132 -7.40 -8.43 2.08
N PHE A 133 -7.94 -7.55 1.23
CA PHE A 133 -8.59 -7.97 0.00
C PHE A 133 -7.58 -8.52 -1.02
N LEU A 134 -6.40 -7.91 -1.15
CA LEU A 134 -5.37 -8.34 -2.11
C LEU A 134 -4.64 -9.62 -1.69
N ASP A 135 -4.11 -9.64 -0.46
CA ASP A 135 -3.22 -10.70 0.03
C ASP A 135 -3.95 -11.62 1.03
N GLY A 136 -4.98 -11.10 1.68
CA GLY A 136 -5.72 -11.73 2.77
C GLY A 136 -4.89 -12.06 3.99
N GLU A 137 -3.76 -11.39 4.12
CA GLU A 137 -2.96 -11.27 5.32
C GLU A 137 -2.24 -9.92 5.34
N VAL A 138 -1.99 -9.41 6.55
CA VAL A 138 -1.26 -8.17 6.76
C VAL A 138 -0.24 -8.37 7.88
N PHE A 139 0.95 -7.84 7.67
CA PHE A 139 2.04 -7.85 8.64
C PHE A 139 2.18 -6.45 9.24
N LEU A 140 2.07 -6.34 10.57
CA LEU A 140 2.22 -5.08 11.29
C LEU A 140 3.40 -5.14 12.25
N PRO A 141 4.17 -4.04 12.43
CA PRO A 141 5.17 -3.97 13.48
C PRO A 141 4.55 -4.13 14.87
N ALA A 142 5.09 -5.00 15.72
CA ALA A 142 4.53 -5.28 17.05
C ALA A 142 4.51 -4.06 17.99
N THR A 143 5.28 -3.02 17.67
CA THR A 143 5.37 -1.78 18.44
C THR A 143 4.20 -0.81 18.17
N GLU A 144 3.52 -0.94 17.03
CA GLU A 144 2.53 0.04 16.55
C GLU A 144 1.12 -0.21 17.10
N LYS A 145 0.92 0.12 18.38
CA LYS A 145 -0.35 -0.09 19.11
C LYS A 145 -1.57 0.53 18.42
N ALA A 146 -1.40 1.64 17.70
CA ALA A 146 -2.52 2.29 16.99
C ALA A 146 -3.04 1.41 15.85
N LEU A 147 -2.16 0.74 15.12
CA LEU A 147 -2.52 -0.15 14.02
C LEU A 147 -3.19 -1.43 14.54
N HIS A 148 -2.68 -1.99 15.62
CA HIS A 148 -3.32 -3.16 16.26
C HIS A 148 -4.75 -2.88 16.72
N ARG A 149 -5.07 -1.65 17.17
CA ARG A 149 -6.45 -1.26 17.49
C ARG A 149 -7.37 -1.22 16.27
N VAL A 150 -6.84 -0.87 15.09
CA VAL A 150 -7.61 -0.94 13.84
C VAL A 150 -7.96 -2.40 13.51
N PHE A 151 -7.01 -3.31 13.69
CA PHE A 151 -7.25 -4.74 13.46
C PHE A 151 -8.19 -5.38 14.47
N GLN A 152 -8.25 -4.88 15.70
CA GLN A 152 -9.26 -5.31 16.67
C GLN A 152 -10.69 -5.04 16.19
N LEU A 153 -10.93 -3.94 15.46
CA LEU A 153 -12.24 -3.66 14.85
C LEU A 153 -12.59 -4.71 13.78
N PHE A 154 -11.61 -5.20 13.02
CA PHE A 154 -11.83 -6.29 12.05
C PHE A 154 -12.10 -7.65 12.71
N GLN A 155 -11.67 -7.84 13.95
CA GLN A 155 -11.90 -9.07 14.74
C GLN A 155 -13.26 -9.07 15.45
N GLU A 156 -13.97 -7.95 15.49
CA GLU A 156 -15.32 -7.90 16.05
C GLU A 156 -16.33 -8.63 15.14
N GLN A 157 -17.30 -9.34 15.73
CA GLN A 157 -18.46 -9.88 15.02
C GLN A 157 -19.50 -8.80 14.73
N SER A 158 -19.06 -7.70 14.13
CA SER A 158 -19.86 -6.50 13.86
C SER A 158 -19.97 -6.19 12.36
N TRP A 159 -19.45 -7.06 11.49
CA TRP A 159 -19.47 -6.90 10.04
C TRP A 159 -20.61 -7.70 9.42
N MET A 160 -21.55 -7.01 8.77
CA MET A 160 -22.73 -7.58 8.12
C MET A 160 -22.31 -8.47 6.94
N TYR A 161 -22.53 -9.77 7.07
CA TYR A 161 -22.37 -10.74 5.98
C TYR A 161 -23.71 -11.03 5.30
N SER A 162 -24.78 -11.16 6.09
CA SER A 162 -26.15 -11.33 5.62
C SER A 162 -27.11 -10.41 6.41
N GLU A 163 -28.41 -10.42 6.08
CA GLU A 163 -29.40 -9.68 6.88
C GLU A 163 -29.42 -10.17 8.34
N GLU A 164 -29.18 -11.45 8.57
CA GLU A 164 -29.30 -12.12 9.87
C GLU A 164 -27.95 -12.36 10.56
N ASP A 165 -26.85 -12.38 9.80
CA ASP A 165 -25.52 -12.81 10.27
C ASP A 165 -24.47 -11.69 10.22
N ASN A 166 -23.61 -11.71 11.24
CA ASN A 166 -22.39 -10.92 11.28
C ASN A 166 -21.17 -11.85 11.34
N VAL A 167 -20.07 -11.39 10.77
CA VAL A 167 -18.79 -12.11 10.75
C VAL A 167 -17.68 -11.23 11.32
N GLN A 168 -16.57 -11.87 11.64
CA GLN A 168 -15.29 -11.21 11.84
C GLN A 168 -14.51 -11.27 10.52
N ILE A 169 -13.93 -10.16 10.09
CA ILE A 169 -13.15 -10.11 8.85
C ILE A 169 -11.77 -10.74 9.06
N VAL A 170 -11.21 -10.58 10.25
CA VAL A 170 -9.87 -11.07 10.63
C VAL A 170 -9.99 -12.12 11.73
N GLN A 171 -9.13 -13.14 11.68
CA GLN A 171 -9.05 -14.18 12.69
C GLN A 171 -8.69 -13.61 14.07
N THR A 172 -9.28 -14.16 15.14
CA THR A 172 -8.98 -13.74 16.52
C THR A 172 -7.55 -14.07 16.94
N GLU A 173 -7.09 -15.27 16.56
CA GLU A 173 -5.72 -15.71 16.79
C GLU A 173 -4.77 -15.02 15.81
N VAL A 174 -3.65 -14.53 16.33
CA VAL A 174 -2.63 -13.83 15.55
C VAL A 174 -1.31 -14.59 15.65
N GLU A 175 -0.53 -14.58 14.58
CA GLU A 175 0.81 -15.16 14.58
C GLU A 175 1.82 -14.06 14.92
N GLU A 176 2.54 -14.23 16.05
CA GLU A 176 3.60 -13.31 16.46
C GLU A 176 4.97 -13.82 15.98
N GLY A 177 5.71 -12.98 15.28
CA GLY A 177 7.08 -13.24 14.83
C GLY A 177 8.09 -12.31 15.49
N GLU A 178 9.37 -12.40 15.09
CA GLU A 178 10.40 -11.49 15.57
C GLU A 178 10.14 -10.05 15.08
N GLY A 179 9.49 -9.24 15.93
CA GLY A 179 9.24 -7.82 15.69
C GLY A 179 7.96 -7.48 14.90
N PHE A 180 7.16 -8.48 14.50
CA PHE A 180 5.93 -8.28 13.76
C PHE A 180 4.77 -9.16 14.27
N VAL A 181 3.54 -8.76 13.95
CA VAL A 181 2.31 -9.53 14.15
C VAL A 181 1.64 -9.71 12.80
N ARG A 182 1.29 -10.94 12.45
CA ARG A 182 0.56 -11.28 11.23
C ARG A 182 -0.91 -11.49 11.53
N TYR A 183 -1.75 -10.76 10.79
CA TYR A 183 -3.20 -10.89 10.81
C TYR A 183 -3.66 -11.57 9.53
N ARG A 184 -4.63 -12.48 9.64
CA ARG A 184 -5.17 -13.22 8.50
C ARG A 184 -6.67 -13.04 8.39
N ALA A 185 -7.17 -12.83 7.18
CA ALA A 185 -8.60 -12.78 6.93
C ALA A 185 -9.25 -14.16 7.12
N THR A 186 -10.48 -14.20 7.64
CA THR A 186 -11.33 -15.39 7.64
C THR A 186 -11.83 -15.70 6.22
N GLU A 187 -12.38 -16.88 5.99
CA GLU A 187 -12.95 -17.24 4.68
C GLU A 187 -14.15 -16.34 4.35
N GLU A 188 -15.09 -16.21 5.30
CA GLU A 188 -16.26 -15.33 5.17
C GLU A 188 -15.85 -13.85 5.11
N GLY A 189 -14.78 -13.49 5.83
CA GLY A 189 -14.19 -12.16 5.77
C GLY A 189 -13.67 -11.81 4.38
N ARG A 190 -13.01 -12.75 3.69
CA ARG A 190 -12.54 -12.55 2.31
C ARG A 190 -13.71 -12.37 1.35
N GLU A 191 -14.75 -13.20 1.45
CA GLU A 191 -15.95 -13.05 0.62
C GLU A 191 -16.64 -11.69 0.83
N LEU A 192 -16.67 -11.22 2.08
CA LEU A 192 -17.21 -9.90 2.41
C LEU A 192 -16.35 -8.77 1.83
N LEU A 193 -15.03 -8.89 1.92
CA LEU A 193 -14.07 -7.94 1.33
C LEU A 193 -14.23 -7.87 -0.20
N ASP A 194 -14.46 -8.99 -0.88
CA ASP A 194 -14.75 -9.03 -2.32
C ASP A 194 -16.00 -8.21 -2.68
N CYS A 195 -17.01 -8.23 -1.82
CA CYS A 195 -18.21 -7.43 -1.97
C CYS A 195 -17.95 -5.94 -1.69
N MET A 196 -17.24 -5.63 -0.60
CA MET A 196 -16.90 -4.26 -0.19
C MET A 196 -16.09 -3.55 -1.27
N TYR A 197 -14.99 -4.15 -1.71
CA TYR A 197 -14.06 -3.52 -2.65
C TYR A 197 -14.46 -3.67 -4.12
N ARG A 198 -15.70 -4.10 -4.40
CA ARG A 198 -16.21 -4.18 -5.77
C ARG A 198 -16.29 -2.79 -6.39
N GLY A 199 -15.46 -2.55 -7.40
CA GLY A 199 -15.37 -1.25 -8.06
C GLY A 199 -14.57 -0.20 -7.29
N TRP A 200 -13.76 -0.63 -6.32
CA TRP A 200 -12.82 0.22 -5.61
C TRP A 200 -11.85 0.92 -6.57
N LYS A 201 -11.63 2.21 -6.34
CA LYS A 201 -10.82 3.05 -7.25
C LYS A 201 -9.51 3.51 -6.62
N ARG A 202 -9.40 3.47 -5.30
CA ARG A 202 -8.22 3.87 -4.55
C ARG A 202 -7.20 2.73 -4.54
N ILE A 203 -5.94 3.09 -4.34
CA ILE A 203 -4.83 2.13 -4.42
C ILE A 203 -3.93 2.37 -3.22
N PHE A 204 -3.63 1.30 -2.49
CA PHE A 204 -2.62 1.27 -1.45
C PHE A 204 -1.67 0.12 -1.79
N MET A 205 -0.40 0.43 -2.05
CA MET A 205 0.62 -0.53 -2.53
C MET A 205 1.80 -0.65 -1.54
N ASP A 206 1.57 -0.20 -0.31
CA ASP A 206 2.57 -0.11 0.76
C ASP A 206 2.43 -1.26 1.74
#